data_AF-A0A954KEE1-F1
#
_entry.id   AF-A0A954KEE1-F1
#
_cell.length_a   1.000
_cell.length_b   1.000
_cell.length_c   1.000
_cell.angle_alpha   90.00
_cell.angle_beta   90.00
_cell.angle_gamma   90.00
#
_symmetry.space_group_name_H-M   'P 1'
#
loop_
_entity.id
_entity.type
_entity.pdbx_description
1 polymer ?
#
loop_
_entity_poly.entity_id
_entity_poly.type
_entity_poly.pdbx_seq_one_letter_code
_entity_poly.pdbx_strand_id
1 'polypeptide(L)'
;MLPNFNNVYGSLTTRRSKAWIAKRFKKAGWSTRECSWYGYEVECDYAELVIEGESPILMSGAVADFDTNISSIMAILATNGIGFTIDRFDESGNLLRTVVNTIDE
;
A
#
# COMPACT_ATOMS: atom_id res chain seq x y z
N MET A 1 -13.72 -0.12 -11.62
CA MET A 1 -12.96 -1.32 -12.02
C MET A 1 -11.51 -1.10 -11.67
N LEU A 2 -10.79 -2.15 -11.28
CA LEU A 2 -9.36 -2.06 -11.03
C LEU A 2 -8.58 -1.83 -12.34
N PRO A 3 -7.52 -1.00 -12.32
CA PRO A 3 -6.55 -0.95 -13.40
C PRO A 3 -5.91 -2.32 -13.64
N ASN A 4 -5.58 -2.66 -14.88
CA ASN A 4 -4.84 -3.88 -15.25
C ASN A 4 -3.30 -3.70 -15.15
N PHE A 5 -2.86 -2.65 -14.46
CA PHE A 5 -1.46 -2.31 -14.23
C PHE A 5 -1.32 -1.78 -12.79
N ASN A 6 -0.10 -1.83 -12.26
CA ASN A 6 0.19 -1.24 -10.96
C ASN A 6 0.27 0.29 -11.13
N ASN A 7 -0.75 0.99 -10.65
CA ASN A 7 -0.79 2.45 -10.67
C ASN A 7 -0.31 3.06 -9.35
N VAL A 8 0.04 2.24 -8.36
CA VAL A 8 0.55 2.65 -7.05
C VAL A 8 1.83 1.91 -6.72
N TYR A 9 2.83 2.68 -6.29
CA TYR A 9 4.07 2.19 -5.69
C TYR A 9 4.38 2.99 -4.44
N GLY A 10 4.87 2.35 -3.39
CA GLY A 10 5.12 3.00 -2.13
C GLY A 10 6.23 2.36 -1.34
N SER A 11 6.86 3.18 -0.51
CA SER A 11 7.88 2.80 0.44
C SER A 11 7.35 3.10 1.84
N LEU A 12 7.32 2.08 2.70
CA LEU A 12 6.83 2.17 4.07
C LEU A 12 8.02 2.29 5.02
N THR A 13 8.01 3.35 5.83
CA THR A 13 9.02 3.63 6.85
C THR A 13 8.45 3.26 8.22
N THR A 14 8.91 2.14 8.76
CA THR A 14 8.51 1.64 10.08
C THR A 14 9.47 0.56 10.57
N ARG A 15 9.56 0.36 11.88
CA ARG A 15 10.24 -0.80 12.52
C ARG A 15 9.36 -2.06 12.56
N ARG A 16 8.12 -2.01 12.08
CA ARG A 16 7.19 -3.14 12.07
C ARG A 16 7.46 -4.05 10.87
N SER A 17 7.25 -5.35 11.02
CA SER A 17 7.37 -6.31 9.92
C SER A 17 6.19 -6.23 8.94
N LYS A 18 6.40 -6.67 7.69
CA LYS A 18 5.32 -6.77 6.69
C LYS A 18 4.10 -7.57 7.16
N ALA A 19 4.31 -8.64 7.92
CA ALA A 19 3.23 -9.43 8.52
C ALA A 19 2.40 -8.62 9.53
N TRP A 20 3.06 -7.74 10.30
CA TRP A 20 2.37 -6.84 11.23
C TRP A 20 1.52 -5.81 10.48
N ILE A 21 2.04 -5.27 9.37
CA ILE A 21 1.35 -4.31 8.49
C ILE A 21 0.14 -4.97 7.81
N ALA A 22 0.31 -6.14 7.20
CA ALA A 22 -0.79 -6.89 6.58
C ALA A 22 -1.93 -7.15 7.58
N LYS A 23 -1.60 -7.48 8.84
CA LYS A 23 -2.60 -7.63 9.91
C LYS A 23 -3.39 -6.34 10.20
N ARG A 24 -2.86 -5.14 9.91
CA ARG A 24 -3.61 -3.87 10.02
C ARG A 24 -4.66 -3.75 8.93
N PHE A 25 -4.31 -4.07 7.69
CA PHE A 25 -5.27 -4.16 6.59
C PHE A 25 -6.37 -5.16 6.90
N LYS A 26 -6.03 -6.36 7.40
CA LYS A 26 -7.03 -7.35 7.83
C LYS A 26 -7.99 -6.82 8.88
N LYS A 27 -7.48 -6.09 9.88
CA LYS A 27 -8.31 -5.45 10.93
C LYS A 27 -9.19 -4.34 10.39
N ALA A 28 -8.81 -3.70 9.29
CA ALA A 28 -9.60 -2.69 8.59
C ALA A 28 -10.63 -3.30 7.61
N GLY A 29 -10.80 -4.63 7.62
CA GLY A 29 -11.79 -5.33 6.79
C GLY A 29 -11.29 -5.78 5.42
N TRP A 30 -9.99 -5.64 5.14
CA TRP A 30 -9.40 -6.11 3.88
C TRP A 30 -9.14 -7.62 3.93
N SER A 31 -9.24 -8.28 2.78
CA SER A 31 -8.71 -9.63 2.62
C SER A 31 -7.19 -9.57 2.67
N THR A 32 -6.57 -10.58 3.29
CA THR A 32 -5.11 -10.66 3.37
C THR A 32 -4.66 -12.10 3.24
N ARG A 33 -3.70 -12.36 2.35
CA ARG A 33 -3.10 -13.68 2.17
C ARG A 33 -1.59 -13.58 1.99
N GLU A 34 -0.89 -14.64 2.36
CA GLU A 34 0.51 -14.80 1.98
C GLU A 34 0.53 -15.18 0.50
N CYS A 35 1.21 -14.39 -0.33
CA CYS A 35 1.29 -14.61 -1.78
C CYS A 35 2.64 -15.21 -2.21
N SER A 36 3.65 -15.14 -1.36
CA SER A 36 4.94 -15.81 -1.50
C SER A 36 5.63 -15.92 -0.13
N TRP A 37 6.82 -16.51 -0.07
CA TRP A 37 7.66 -16.43 1.14
C TRP A 37 8.02 -14.99 1.54
N TYR A 38 7.89 -14.02 0.62
CA TYR A 38 8.43 -12.68 0.80
C TYR A 38 7.38 -11.57 0.84
N GLY A 39 6.09 -11.89 0.65
CA GLY A 39 5.06 -10.87 0.54
C GLY A 39 3.68 -11.28 1.04
N TYR A 40 2.89 -10.26 1.36
CA TYR A 40 1.48 -10.35 1.68
C TYR A 40 0.68 -9.61 0.62
N GLU A 41 -0.35 -10.23 0.09
CA GLU A 41 -1.36 -9.54 -0.70
C GLU A 41 -2.47 -9.05 0.22
N VAL A 42 -2.89 -7.80 0.03
CA VAL A 42 -3.98 -7.16 0.73
C VAL A 42 -4.97 -6.59 -0.28
N GLU A 43 -6.23 -6.97 -0.17
CA GLU A 43 -7.23 -6.74 -1.22
C GLU A 43 -8.56 -6.24 -0.63
N CYS A 44 -9.24 -5.40 -1.38
CA CYS A 44 -10.64 -5.00 -1.18
C CYS A 44 -11.26 -4.62 -2.54
N ASP A 45 -12.54 -4.23 -2.55
CA ASP A 45 -13.30 -3.96 -3.78
C ASP A 45 -12.67 -2.93 -4.75
N TYR A 46 -11.78 -2.07 -4.27
CA TYR A 46 -11.14 -1.01 -5.05
C TYR A 46 -9.62 -1.06 -5.07
N ALA A 47 -8.99 -2.06 -4.44
CA ALA A 47 -7.53 -2.16 -4.42
C ALA A 47 -7.04 -3.60 -4.28
N GLU A 48 -5.97 -3.90 -5.02
CA GLU A 48 -5.15 -5.11 -4.89
C GLU A 48 -3.70 -4.64 -4.71
N LEU A 49 -3.10 -4.93 -3.55
CA LEU A 49 -1.76 -4.45 -3.20
C LEU A 49 -0.90 -5.60 -2.66
N VAL A 50 0.38 -5.58 -2.99
CA VAL A 50 1.41 -6.47 -2.42
C VAL A 50 2.29 -5.68 -1.48
N ILE A 51 2.49 -6.20 -0.28
CA ILE A 51 3.41 -5.70 0.75
C ILE A 51 4.58 -6.68 0.86
N GLU A 52 5.79 -6.21 0.56
CA GLU A 52 6.98 -7.06 0.50
C GLU A 52 8.25 -6.32 0.95
N GLY A 53 9.38 -7.03 0.95
CA GLY A 53 10.64 -6.51 1.46
C GLY A 53 10.75 -6.54 2.99
N GLU A 54 11.80 -5.91 3.51
CA GLU A 54 12.13 -5.86 4.94
C GLU A 54 12.65 -4.48 5.37
N SER A 55 13.47 -3.82 4.54
CA SER A 55 13.96 -2.46 4.79
C SER A 55 14.49 -1.80 3.51
N PRO A 56 13.76 -0.87 2.88
CA PRO A 56 12.38 -0.49 3.22
C PRO A 56 11.40 -1.63 2.92
N ILE A 57 10.22 -1.58 3.56
CA ILE A 57 9.08 -2.38 3.12
C ILE A 57 8.45 -1.66 1.93
N LEU A 58 8.17 -2.39 0.87
CA LEU A 58 7.56 -1.89 -0.35
C LEU A 58 6.08 -2.25 -0.39
N MET A 59 5.29 -1.38 -1.01
CA MET A 59 3.87 -1.58 -1.27
C MET A 59 3.60 -1.25 -2.74
N SER A 60 3.02 -2.15 -3.51
CA SER A 60 2.68 -1.84 -4.92
C SER A 60 1.43 -2.57 -5.36
N GLY A 61 0.73 -2.02 -6.36
CA GLY A 61 -0.44 -2.67 -6.93
C GLY A 61 -1.39 -1.71 -7.62
N ALA A 62 -2.63 -2.15 -7.78
CA ALA A 62 -3.68 -1.44 -8.48
C ALA A 62 -4.69 -0.85 -7.49
N VAL A 63 -5.04 0.43 -7.69
CA VAL A 63 -6.06 1.15 -6.94
C VAL A 63 -7.01 1.83 -7.91
N ALA A 64 -8.28 1.43 -7.90
CA ALA A 64 -9.33 2.07 -8.68
C ALA A 64 -9.63 3.47 -8.12
N ASP A 65 -10.03 4.41 -8.98
CA ASP A 65 -10.45 5.76 -8.60
C ASP A 65 -9.52 6.40 -7.55
N PHE A 66 -8.22 6.45 -7.86
CA PHE A 66 -7.14 6.76 -6.92
C PHE A 66 -7.45 7.94 -5.98
N ASP A 67 -7.93 9.06 -6.53
CA ASP A 67 -8.16 10.28 -5.75
C ASP A 67 -9.26 10.11 -4.67
N THR A 68 -10.19 9.18 -4.88
CA THR A 68 -11.21 8.79 -3.90
C THR A 68 -10.63 7.80 -2.89
N ASN A 69 -9.98 6.75 -3.38
CA ASN A 69 -9.72 5.55 -2.59
C ASN A 69 -8.36 5.53 -1.88
N ILE A 70 -7.38 6.33 -2.31
CA ILE A 70 -6.04 6.30 -1.68
C ILE A 70 -6.08 6.73 -0.20
N SER A 71 -7.06 7.56 0.16
CA SER A 71 -7.24 8.07 1.52
C SER A 71 -7.46 6.96 2.55
N SER A 72 -8.11 5.85 2.19
CA SER A 72 -8.34 4.72 3.11
C SER A 72 -7.05 3.96 3.40
N ILE A 73 -6.21 3.74 2.39
CA ILE A 73 -4.88 3.12 2.50
C ILE A 73 -4.00 4.01 3.39
N MET A 74 -3.94 5.30 3.09
CA MET A 74 -3.19 6.28 3.89
C MET A 74 -3.66 6.32 5.34
N ALA A 75 -4.98 6.25 5.58
CA ALA A 75 -5.54 6.24 6.92
C ALA A 75 -5.11 4.99 7.71
N ILE A 76 -5.13 3.80 7.10
CA ILE A 76 -4.65 2.57 7.74
C ILE A 76 -3.17 2.72 8.12
N LEU A 77 -2.32 3.24 7.23
CA LEU A 77 -0.91 3.43 7.50
C LEU A 77 -0.66 4.47 8.61
N ALA A 78 -1.22 5.67 8.46
CA ALA A 78 -1.01 6.79 9.38
C ALA A 78 -1.56 6.51 10.79
N THR A 79 -2.77 5.94 10.92
CA THR A 79 -3.35 5.62 12.23
C THR A 79 -2.59 4.52 12.98
N ASN A 80 -1.74 3.76 12.28
CA ASN A 80 -0.89 2.73 12.87
C ASN A 80 0.59 3.16 13.00
N GLY A 81 0.87 4.45 12.80
CA GLY A 81 2.23 5.00 12.95
C GLY A 81 3.21 4.54 11.88
N ILE A 82 2.73 4.15 10.69
CA ILE A 82 3.58 3.76 9.55
C ILE A 82 3.79 4.96 8.63
N GLY A 83 5.03 5.46 8.54
CA GLY A 83 5.38 6.49 7.57
C GLY A 83 5.39 5.93 6.15
N PHE A 84 5.13 6.78 5.17
CA PHE A 84 5.08 6.33 3.78
C PHE A 84 5.41 7.42 2.77
N THR A 85 5.95 6.97 1.64
CA THR A 85 5.87 7.66 0.36
C THR A 85 5.02 6.80 -0.57
N ILE A 86 4.09 7.41 -1.30
CA ILE A 86 3.23 6.75 -2.30
C ILE A 86 3.27 7.54 -3.59
N ASP A 87 3.67 6.88 -4.66
CA ASP A 87 3.69 7.38 -6.02
C ASP A 87 2.54 6.78 -6.83
N ARG A 88 1.86 7.64 -7.59
CA ARG A 88 0.81 7.29 -8.54
C ARG A 88 1.33 7.42 -9.95
N PHE A 89 1.12 6.39 -10.76
CA PHE A 89 1.49 6.39 -12.18
C PHE A 89 0.26 6.26 -13.09
N ASP A 90 0.38 6.72 -14.33
CA ASP A 90 -0.52 6.34 -15.41
C ASP A 90 -0.08 5.02 -16.09
N GLU A 91 -0.88 4.55 -17.04
CA GLU A 91 -0.62 3.31 -17.79
C GLU A 91 0.66 3.36 -18.65
N SER A 92 1.12 4.57 -18.98
CA SER A 92 2.35 4.80 -19.75
C SER A 92 3.59 4.86 -18.85
N GLY A 93 3.42 4.72 -17.53
CA GLY A 93 4.50 4.80 -16.55
C GLY A 93 4.91 6.22 -16.19
N ASN A 94 4.12 7.24 -16.53
CA ASN A 94 4.40 8.61 -16.10
C ASN A 94 3.96 8.80 -14.65
N LEU A 95 4.83 9.41 -13.84
CA LEU A 95 4.49 9.81 -12.47
C LEU A 95 3.49 10.96 -12.50
N LEU A 96 2.29 10.73 -11.96
CA LEU A 96 1.24 11.72 -11.87
C LEU A 96 1.27 12.47 -10.53
N ARG A 97 1.63 11.78 -9.44
CA ARG A 97 1.56 12.33 -8.09
C ARG A 97 2.44 11.55 -7.11
N THR A 98 3.04 12.27 -6.17
CA THR A 98 3.66 11.71 -4.96
C THR A 98 2.94 12.23 -3.73
N VAL A 99 2.69 11.35 -2.77
CA VAL A 99 2.14 11.67 -1.44
C VAL A 99 3.13 11.17 -0.39
N VAL A 100 3.46 12.02 0.58
CA VAL A 100 4.40 11.70 1.65
C VAL A 100 3.73 11.93 2.98
N ASN A 101 3.94 10.99 3.91
CA ASN A 101 3.63 11.15 5.31
C ASN A 101 4.81 10.67 6.14
N THR A 102 5.52 11.60 6.76
CA THR A 102 6.62 11.31 7.67
C THR A 102 6.08 11.26 9.10
N ILE A 103 6.53 10.27 9.86
CA ILE A 103 6.14 10.09 11.26
C ILE A 103 7.42 9.84 12.04
N ASP A 104 7.55 10.47 13.19
CA ASP A 104 8.65 10.21 14.12
C ASP A 104 8.32 8.93 14.92
N GLU A 105 9.04 7.83 14.63
CA GLU A 105 8.92 6.52 15.31
C GLU A 105 9.93 6.33 16.47
#